data_AF-A0A4Y2W2E1-F1
#
_entry.id   AF-A0A4Y2W2E1-F1
#
_cell.length_a   1.000
_cell.length_b   1.000
_cell.length_c   1.000
_cell.angle_alpha   90.00
_cell.angle_beta   90.00
_cell.angle_gamma   90.00
#
_symmetry.space_group_name_H-M   'P 1'
#
loop_
_entity.id
_entity.type
_entity.pdbx_description
1 polymer ?
#
loop_
_entity_poly.entity_id
_entity_poly.type
_entity_poly.pdbx_seq_one_letter_code
_entity_poly.pdbx_strand_id
1 'polypeptide(L)'
;MYHNGCLPTDYILNLLFYPKDSQEKVGREATGQCPSENPDQPVLLPHEKDCGKFYICDAGVPHLKSCQPGLHFNPALHACDYPDNAGCDSGVNKKGREGFDISCPLNEDGNPILRRHETDCRKFYTCSNGITLVHVCQLGLHFNAERQACDYPENAGCEK
;
A
#
# COMPACT_ATOMS: atom_id res chain seq x y z
N MET A 1 -44.51 -45.92 38.56
CA MET A 1 -43.19 -46.51 38.87
C MET A 1 -42.15 -45.75 38.07
N TYR A 2 -41.17 -45.19 38.80
CA TYR A 2 -39.87 -44.67 38.40
C TYR A 2 -39.29 -45.13 37.04
N HIS A 3 -38.84 -44.22 36.17
CA HIS A 3 -37.45 -43.68 36.12
C HIS A 3 -37.22 -42.82 34.85
N ASN A 4 -36.63 -41.64 35.07
CA ASN A 4 -35.49 -41.00 34.37
C ASN A 4 -35.28 -41.15 32.85
N GLY A 5 -34.96 -40.01 32.21
CA GLY A 5 -33.81 -39.95 31.30
C GLY A 5 -34.07 -39.26 29.96
N CYS A 6 -33.23 -38.27 29.65
CA CYS A 6 -33.19 -37.49 28.42
C CYS A 6 -33.23 -38.36 27.15
N LEU A 7 -34.05 -37.93 26.20
CA LEU A 7 -33.99 -38.31 24.78
C LEU A 7 -32.73 -37.71 24.11
N PRO A 8 -32.36 -38.14 22.90
CA PRO A 8 -31.49 -39.27 22.59
C PRO A 8 -30.08 -38.78 22.19
N THR A 9 -29.11 -39.69 22.30
CA THR A 9 -27.74 -39.52 21.81
C THR A 9 -27.70 -39.47 20.28
N ASP A 10 -27.70 -38.27 19.69
CA ASP A 10 -27.27 -38.03 18.30
C ASP A 10 -26.16 -36.95 18.25
N TYR A 11 -25.17 -37.14 19.12
CA TYR A 11 -23.84 -36.58 18.88
C TYR A 11 -23.20 -37.43 17.78
N ILE A 12 -22.73 -36.78 16.70
CA ILE A 12 -22.22 -37.37 15.44
C ILE A 12 -23.31 -37.57 14.39
N LEU A 13 -23.70 -36.50 13.69
CA LEU A 13 -23.53 -36.37 12.22
C LEU A 13 -24.13 -35.04 11.74
N ASN A 14 -23.43 -33.91 11.88
CA ASN A 14 -23.81 -32.66 11.19
C ASN A 14 -22.59 -31.77 10.92
N LEU A 15 -21.66 -32.27 10.10
CA LEU A 15 -20.54 -31.48 9.58
C LEU A 15 -20.30 -31.67 8.07
N LEU A 16 -21.33 -31.99 7.27
CA LEU A 16 -21.17 -32.15 5.82
C LEU A 16 -22.19 -31.40 4.96
N PHE A 17 -22.63 -30.22 5.39
CA PHE A 17 -23.29 -29.27 4.49
C PHE A 17 -22.83 -27.83 4.77
N TYR A 18 -21.53 -27.60 4.62
CA TYR A 18 -21.06 -26.28 4.20
C TYR A 18 -21.10 -26.23 2.67
N PRO A 19 -21.82 -25.28 2.07
CA PRO A 19 -21.92 -25.16 0.62
C PRO A 19 -20.53 -24.95 0.02
N LYS A 20 -20.19 -25.75 -1.00
CA LYS A 20 -18.94 -25.70 -1.77
C LYS A 20 -18.84 -24.49 -2.70
N ASP A 21 -19.26 -23.32 -2.22
CA ASP A 21 -19.24 -22.05 -2.97
C ASP A 21 -18.53 -20.92 -2.20
N SER A 22 -17.95 -21.21 -1.03
CA SER A 22 -17.06 -20.28 -0.32
C SER A 22 -15.58 -20.64 -0.47
N GLN A 23 -15.21 -21.34 -1.56
CA GLN A 23 -13.81 -21.51 -1.98
C GLN A 23 -13.39 -20.34 -2.87
N GLU A 24 -13.46 -19.11 -2.35
CA GLU A 24 -12.88 -17.98 -3.08
C GLU A 24 -11.37 -17.93 -2.81
N LYS A 25 -10.64 -18.67 -3.66
CA LYS A 25 -9.25 -18.48 -4.08
C LYS A 25 -8.18 -18.46 -2.98
N VAL A 26 -7.64 -19.65 -2.71
CA VAL A 26 -6.30 -19.83 -2.12
C VAL A 26 -5.27 -18.99 -2.89
N GLY A 27 -4.48 -18.22 -2.15
CA GLY A 27 -3.60 -17.17 -2.64
C GLY A 27 -2.56 -17.65 -3.66
N ARG A 28 -2.74 -17.19 -4.90
CA ARG A 28 -1.67 -17.05 -5.88
C ARG A 28 -1.16 -15.61 -6.00
N GLU A 29 -1.64 -14.71 -5.14
CA GLU A 29 -1.36 -13.27 -5.21
C GLU A 29 -0.76 -12.72 -3.90
N ALA A 30 0.15 -13.48 -3.29
CA ALA A 30 1.03 -12.98 -2.24
C ALA A 30 2.44 -12.89 -2.83
N THR A 31 3.14 -11.78 -2.60
CA THR A 31 4.50 -11.54 -3.11
C THR A 31 5.55 -12.49 -2.52
N GLY A 32 5.13 -13.50 -1.75
CA GLY A 32 5.95 -14.54 -1.13
C GLY A 32 5.12 -15.79 -0.81
N GLN A 33 5.82 -16.86 -0.43
CA GLN A 33 5.21 -18.13 -0.04
C GLN A 33 5.29 -18.31 1.47
N CYS A 34 4.21 -18.83 2.07
CA CYS A 34 4.24 -19.22 3.47
C CYS A 34 5.14 -20.45 3.68
N PRO A 35 5.92 -20.49 4.76
CA PRO A 35 6.71 -21.68 5.10
C PRO A 35 5.77 -22.84 5.44
N SER A 36 6.15 -24.07 5.05
CA SER A 36 5.36 -25.28 5.33
C SER A 36 5.36 -25.66 6.81
N GLU A 37 6.41 -25.28 7.54
CA GLU A 37 6.51 -25.41 9.00
C GLU A 37 6.13 -24.08 9.66
N ASN A 38 5.50 -24.12 10.83
CA ASN A 38 5.18 -22.92 11.60
C ASN A 38 6.41 -22.50 12.45
N PRO A 39 7.09 -21.39 12.12
CA PRO A 39 8.17 -20.86 12.97
C PRO A 39 7.62 -20.27 14.28
N ASP A 40 8.51 -20.09 15.27
CA ASP A 40 8.18 -19.49 16.58
C ASP A 40 7.65 -18.05 16.47
N GLN A 41 8.00 -17.34 15.40
CA GLN A 41 7.48 -16.00 15.09
C GLN A 41 6.57 -16.05 13.86
N PRO A 42 5.39 -15.39 13.89
CA PRO A 42 4.47 -15.39 12.77
C PRO A 42 5.10 -14.75 11.53
N VAL A 43 4.97 -15.41 10.38
CA VAL A 43 5.40 -14.86 9.09
C VAL A 43 4.29 -13.99 8.52
N LEU A 44 4.62 -12.73 8.24
CA LEU A 44 3.72 -11.77 7.61
C LEU A 44 4.25 -11.44 6.22
N LEU A 45 3.37 -11.46 5.22
CA LEU A 45 3.71 -11.19 3.83
C LEU A 45 2.91 -9.98 3.32
N PRO A 46 3.52 -9.08 2.53
CA PRO A 46 2.78 -7.99 1.91
C PRO A 46 1.78 -8.52 0.86
N HIS A 47 0.69 -7.80 0.67
CA HIS A 47 -0.21 -8.04 -0.45
C HIS A 47 0.37 -7.46 -1.74
N GLU A 48 0.20 -8.15 -2.87
CA GLU A 48 0.87 -7.78 -4.14
C GLU A 48 0.46 -6.42 -4.70
N LYS A 49 -0.78 -6.00 -4.46
CA LYS A 49 -1.39 -4.83 -5.13
C LYS A 49 -2.08 -3.84 -4.19
N ASP A 50 -2.20 -4.19 -2.91
CA ASP A 50 -3.04 -3.43 -1.98
C ASP A 50 -2.26 -3.22 -0.69
N CYS A 51 -1.69 -2.03 -0.54
CA CYS A 51 -0.88 -1.69 0.62
C CYS A 51 -1.64 -1.75 1.94
N GLY A 52 -2.97 -1.61 1.90
CA GLY A 52 -3.81 -1.75 3.10
C GLY A 52 -4.00 -3.20 3.52
N LYS A 53 -3.42 -4.17 2.80
CA LYS A 53 -3.58 -5.60 3.06
C LYS A 53 -2.25 -6.32 3.22
N PHE A 54 -2.29 -7.40 3.97
CA PHE A 54 -1.16 -8.30 4.20
C PHE A 54 -1.68 -9.70 4.51
N TYR A 55 -0.79 -10.69 4.48
CA TYR A 55 -1.10 -12.06 4.85
C TYR A 55 -0.39 -12.42 6.15
N ILE A 56 -1.06 -13.20 6.99
CA ILE A 56 -0.44 -13.92 8.11
C ILE A 56 -0.39 -15.39 7.71
N CYS A 57 0.78 -16.00 7.77
CA CYS A 57 0.94 -17.42 7.49
C CYS A 57 0.57 -18.26 8.71
N ASP A 58 -0.25 -19.29 8.49
CA ASP A 58 -0.51 -20.35 9.46
C ASP A 58 -0.53 -21.70 8.75
N ALA A 59 0.30 -22.64 9.21
CA ALA A 59 0.46 -23.99 8.66
C ALA A 59 0.66 -24.02 7.12
N GLY A 60 1.47 -23.10 6.59
CA GLY A 60 1.69 -22.95 5.15
C GLY A 60 0.56 -22.25 4.39
N VAL A 61 -0.49 -21.80 5.07
CA VAL A 61 -1.65 -21.14 4.47
C VAL A 61 -1.59 -19.63 4.73
N PRO A 62 -1.58 -18.78 3.68
CA PRO A 62 -1.68 -17.34 3.84
C PRO A 62 -3.12 -16.92 4.15
N HIS A 63 -3.31 -16.24 5.28
CA HIS A 63 -4.58 -15.64 5.67
C HIS A 63 -4.56 -14.14 5.45
N LEU A 64 -5.41 -13.65 4.54
CA LEU A 64 -5.53 -12.23 4.24
C LEU A 64 -6.05 -11.44 5.44
N LYS A 65 -5.41 -10.32 5.72
CA LYS A 65 -5.74 -9.33 6.74
C LYS A 65 -5.65 -7.93 6.14
N SER A 66 -6.31 -6.99 6.80
CA SER A 66 -6.29 -5.58 6.43
C SER A 66 -5.79 -4.73 7.59
N CYS A 67 -5.02 -3.70 7.25
CA CYS A 67 -4.71 -2.60 8.14
C CYS A 67 -5.95 -1.75 8.41
N GLN A 68 -5.85 -0.90 9.45
CA GLN A 68 -6.85 0.13 9.66
C GLN A 68 -6.92 1.08 8.46
N PRO A 69 -8.09 1.71 8.19
CA PRO A 69 -8.22 2.63 7.07
C PRO A 69 -7.14 3.72 7.09
N GLY A 70 -6.44 3.88 5.97
CA GLY A 70 -5.37 4.88 5.80
C GLY A 70 -3.98 4.42 6.25
N LEU A 71 -3.82 3.20 6.77
CA LEU A 71 -2.51 2.62 7.09
C LEU A 71 -2.12 1.55 6.08
N HIS A 72 -0.82 1.40 5.86
CA HIS A 72 -0.21 0.45 4.97
C HIS A 72 0.63 -0.58 5.73
N PHE A 73 0.68 -1.82 5.26
CA PHE A 73 1.55 -2.82 5.86
C PHE A 73 3.02 -2.50 5.57
N ASN A 74 3.81 -2.38 6.63
CA ASN A 74 5.25 -2.19 6.60
C ASN A 74 5.96 -3.54 6.82
N PRO A 75 6.54 -4.15 5.77
CA PRO A 75 7.20 -5.45 5.90
C PRO A 75 8.51 -5.39 6.70
N ALA A 76 9.10 -4.21 6.92
CA ALA A 76 10.29 -4.07 7.76
C ALA A 76 9.92 -4.06 9.26
N LEU A 77 8.75 -3.51 9.61
CA LEU A 77 8.25 -3.47 10.99
C LEU A 77 7.28 -4.62 11.33
N HIS A 78 6.87 -5.40 10.33
CA HIS A 78 5.83 -6.42 10.45
C HIS A 78 4.53 -5.86 11.06
N ALA A 79 4.19 -4.63 10.71
CA ALA A 79 3.08 -3.89 11.30
C ALA A 79 2.45 -2.90 10.30
N CYS A 80 1.23 -2.45 10.60
CA CYS A 80 0.61 -1.36 9.85
C CYS A 80 1.21 -0.02 10.29
N ASP A 81 1.61 0.79 9.32
CA ASP A 81 2.27 2.08 9.50
C ASP A 81 1.69 3.09 8.51
N TYR A 82 2.07 4.36 8.64
CA TYR A 82 1.67 5.39 7.69
C TYR A 82 2.24 5.09 6.29
N PRO A 83 1.49 5.40 5.21
CA PRO A 83 1.89 5.14 3.84
C PRO A 83 3.32 5.60 3.48
N ASP A 84 3.73 6.76 4.00
CA ASP A 84 5.04 7.35 3.76
C ASP A 84 6.20 6.53 4.33
N ASN A 85 5.95 5.76 5.40
CA ASN A 85 6.95 4.95 6.10
C ASN A 85 6.87 3.46 5.73
N ALA A 86 5.70 2.99 5.28
CA ALA A 86 5.43 1.57 5.09
C ALA A 86 6.25 0.93 3.95
N GLY A 87 6.80 1.73 3.04
CA GLY A 87 7.64 1.21 1.95
C GLY A 87 6.88 0.27 1.01
N CYS A 88 5.55 0.36 0.98
CA CYS A 88 4.73 -0.51 0.15
C CYS A 88 4.78 -0.09 -1.32
N ASP A 89 5.38 -0.96 -2.13
CA ASP A 89 5.45 -0.86 -3.59
C ASP A 89 4.37 -1.74 -4.21
N SER A 90 3.10 -1.34 -4.12
CA SER A 90 1.98 -2.06 -4.74
C SER A 90 2.02 -2.02 -6.26
N GLY A 91 3.01 -2.61 -6.93
CA GLY A 91 3.11 -2.69 -8.39
C GLY A 91 3.11 -1.35 -9.15
N VAL A 92 2.97 -0.23 -8.44
CA VAL A 92 3.28 1.11 -8.91
C VAL A 92 4.77 1.17 -8.83
N ASN A 93 5.41 0.92 -9.98
CA ASN A 93 6.74 1.45 -10.25
C ASN A 93 6.89 2.76 -9.46
N LYS A 94 7.88 2.88 -8.59
CA LYS A 94 8.38 4.20 -8.14
C LYS A 94 9.06 4.95 -9.30
N LYS A 95 8.52 4.81 -10.51
CA LYS A 95 8.61 5.73 -11.64
C LYS A 95 7.23 6.33 -11.74
N GLY A 96 7.14 7.60 -11.36
CA GLY A 96 5.91 8.23 -10.92
C GLY A 96 4.71 8.01 -11.82
N ARG A 97 3.52 8.16 -11.22
CA ARG A 97 2.41 8.92 -11.80
C ARG A 97 1.16 8.82 -10.95
N GLU A 98 0.56 9.98 -10.71
CA GLU A 98 -0.65 10.25 -11.48
C GLU A 98 -0.25 11.17 -12.65
N GLY A 99 -0.78 10.88 -13.84
CA GLY A 99 -0.32 11.25 -15.19
C GLY A 99 0.54 12.50 -15.42
N PHE A 100 1.82 12.34 -15.76
CA PHE A 100 2.53 12.83 -16.95
C PHE A 100 3.97 12.31 -16.91
N ASP A 101 4.64 12.07 -18.05
CA ASP A 101 5.95 11.37 -18.08
C ASP A 101 7.01 12.41 -17.78
N ILE A 102 7.24 12.66 -16.48
CA ILE A 102 8.34 13.50 -16.06
C ILE A 102 9.59 12.66 -16.22
N SER A 103 10.16 12.67 -17.43
CA SER A 103 11.52 12.21 -17.64
C SER A 103 12.44 13.11 -16.82
N CYS A 104 12.76 12.70 -15.59
CA CYS A 104 13.82 13.34 -14.82
C CYS A 104 15.14 12.91 -15.46
N PRO A 105 15.88 13.80 -16.14
CA PRO A 105 17.20 13.45 -16.61
C PRO A 105 18.11 13.14 -15.41
N LEU A 106 19.02 12.18 -15.59
CA LEU A 106 20.10 11.94 -14.65
C LEU A 106 21.06 13.14 -14.78
N ASN A 107 20.93 14.12 -13.88
CA ASN A 107 21.86 15.23 -13.87
C ASN A 107 23.19 14.76 -13.28
N GLU A 108 24.25 14.80 -14.09
CA GLU A 108 25.61 14.49 -13.63
C GLU A 108 26.16 15.59 -12.69
N ASP A 109 25.55 16.77 -12.68
CA ASP A 109 25.92 17.91 -11.82
C ASP A 109 25.36 17.82 -10.39
N GLY A 110 24.54 16.81 -10.08
CA GLY A 110 23.95 16.60 -8.74
C GLY A 110 22.90 17.64 -8.32
N ASN A 111 22.64 18.67 -9.12
CA ASN A 111 21.63 19.68 -8.81
C ASN A 111 20.21 19.16 -9.03
N PRO A 112 19.28 19.40 -8.08
CA PRO A 112 17.89 19.01 -8.23
C PRO A 112 17.20 19.87 -9.29
N ILE A 113 16.45 19.26 -10.21
CA ILE A 113 15.57 19.97 -11.15
C ILE A 113 14.20 20.15 -10.50
N LEU A 114 13.69 21.38 -10.45
CA LEU A 114 12.32 21.62 -9.99
C LEU A 114 11.38 21.89 -11.17
N ARG A 115 10.21 21.23 -11.18
CA ARG A 115 9.18 21.39 -12.22
C ARG A 115 7.81 21.70 -11.62
N ARG A 116 7.04 22.51 -12.33
CA ARG A 116 5.63 22.80 -12.02
C ARG A 116 4.77 21.53 -12.07
N HIS A 117 3.80 21.44 -11.17
CA HIS A 117 2.75 20.42 -11.22
C HIS A 117 1.66 20.83 -12.22
N GLU A 118 1.14 19.87 -12.98
CA GLU A 118 0.27 20.17 -14.14
C GLU A 118 -1.12 20.64 -13.74
N THR A 119 -1.68 20.06 -12.67
CA THR A 119 -3.06 20.33 -12.24
C THR A 119 -3.16 21.15 -10.96
N ASP A 120 -2.04 21.45 -10.31
CA ASP A 120 -2.03 22.08 -8.99
C ASP A 120 -0.86 23.05 -8.88
N CYS A 121 -1.16 24.35 -9.02
CA CYS A 121 -0.15 25.39 -8.96
C CYS A 121 0.60 25.48 -7.63
N ARG A 122 0.04 24.94 -6.53
CA ARG A 122 0.73 24.87 -5.24
C ARG A 122 1.75 23.74 -5.18
N LYS A 123 1.72 22.79 -6.11
CA LYS A 123 2.61 21.64 -6.10
C LYS A 123 3.75 21.80 -7.10
N PHE A 124 4.88 21.20 -6.77
CA PHE A 124 6.01 21.07 -7.68
C PHE A 124 6.75 19.77 -7.45
N TYR A 125 7.50 19.35 -8.46
CA TYR A 125 8.31 18.15 -8.45
C TYR A 125 9.77 18.53 -8.26
N THR A 126 10.49 17.84 -7.37
CA THR A 126 11.95 17.86 -7.28
C THR A 126 12.48 16.56 -7.86
N CYS A 127 13.28 16.67 -8.93
CA CYS A 127 13.97 15.56 -9.57
C CYS A 127 15.42 15.51 -9.08
N SER A 128 15.87 14.37 -8.54
CA SER A 128 17.28 14.09 -8.26
C SER A 128 17.60 12.62 -8.54
N ASN A 129 18.60 12.36 -9.39
CA ASN A 129 19.07 11.00 -9.73
C ASN A 129 17.95 10.04 -10.16
N GLY A 130 16.99 10.53 -10.97
CA GLY A 130 15.85 9.72 -11.44
C GLY A 130 14.74 9.51 -10.40
N ILE A 131 14.89 10.05 -9.19
CA ILE A 131 13.86 10.07 -8.15
C ILE A 131 13.08 11.38 -8.24
N THR A 132 11.75 11.29 -8.26
CA THR A 132 10.85 12.44 -8.24
C THR A 132 10.14 12.53 -6.90
N LEU A 133 10.26 13.66 -6.22
CA LEU A 133 9.51 13.96 -4.99
C LEU A 133 8.52 15.09 -5.25
N VAL A 134 7.32 14.99 -4.68
CA VAL A 134 6.30 16.04 -4.76
C VAL A 134 6.39 16.92 -3.53
N HIS A 135 6.43 18.22 -3.74
CA HIS A 135 6.39 19.21 -2.69
C HIS A 135 5.19 20.13 -2.86
N VAL A 136 4.73 20.72 -1.77
CA VAL A 136 3.65 21.70 -1.74
C VAL A 136 4.20 23.01 -1.19
N CYS A 137 3.96 24.09 -1.93
CA CYS A 137 4.23 25.44 -1.48
C CYS A 137 3.38 25.79 -0.25
N GLN A 138 3.97 26.63 0.61
CA GLN A 138 3.29 27.16 1.78
C GLN A 138 2.02 27.92 1.38
N LEU A 139 1.08 28.03 2.33
CA LEU A 139 -0.30 28.43 2.10
C LEU A 139 -0.43 29.65 1.16
N GLY A 140 -1.13 29.45 0.05
CA GLY A 140 -1.44 30.48 -0.94
C GLY A 140 -0.35 30.77 -1.97
N LEU A 141 0.84 30.18 -1.85
CA LEU A 141 1.93 30.38 -2.82
C LEU A 141 1.88 29.35 -3.94
N HIS A 142 2.26 29.76 -5.15
CA HIS A 142 2.35 28.91 -6.32
C HIS A 142 3.81 28.71 -6.71
N PHE A 143 4.14 27.56 -7.29
CA PHE A 143 5.50 27.31 -7.76
C PHE A 143 5.79 28.11 -9.04
N ASN A 144 6.81 28.97 -8.97
CA ASN A 144 7.36 29.69 -10.10
C ASN A 144 8.55 28.90 -10.69
N ALA A 145 8.37 28.38 -11.92
CA ALA A 145 9.39 27.59 -12.60
C ALA A 145 10.59 28.41 -13.11
N GLU A 146 10.42 29.71 -13.35
CA GLU A 146 11.52 30.61 -13.76
C GLU A 146 12.42 30.94 -12.58
N ARG A 147 11.81 31.18 -11.40
CA ARG A 147 12.53 31.50 -10.16
C ARG A 147 12.94 30.26 -9.35
N GLN A 148 12.49 29.07 -9.77
CA GLN A 148 12.67 27.80 -9.06
C GLN A 148 12.26 27.88 -7.57
N ALA A 149 11.18 28.61 -7.28
CA ALA A 149 10.73 28.91 -5.92
C ALA A 149 9.21 29.12 -5.83
N CYS A 150 8.66 28.98 -4.63
CA CYS A 150 7.28 29.36 -4.35
C CYS A 150 7.16 30.90 -4.34
N ASP A 151 6.25 31.43 -5.14
CA ASP A 151 5.98 32.86 -5.29
C ASP A 151 4.47 33.11 -5.20
N TYR A 152 4.07 34.37 -5.18
CA TYR A 152 2.67 34.74 -5.22
C TYR A 152 2.03 34.30 -6.55
N PRO A 153 0.74 33.91 -6.56
CA PRO A 153 0.03 33.43 -7.73
C PRO A 153 0.16 34.32 -8.98
N GLU A 154 0.15 35.64 -8.79
CA GLU A 154 0.31 36.66 -9.83
C GLU A 154 1.68 36.64 -10.52
N ASN A 155 2.71 36.17 -9.82
CA ASN A 155 4.08 36.10 -10.33
C ASN A 155 4.48 34.69 -10.76
N ALA A 156 3.73 33.66 -10.35
CA ALA A 156 4.10 32.27 -10.57
C ALA A 156 3.89 31.78 -12.02
N GLY A 157 3.16 32.52 -12.85
CA GLY A 157 2.92 32.17 -14.25
C GLY A 157 2.17 30.84 -14.43
N CYS A 158 1.37 30.44 -13.42
CA CYS A 158 0.56 29.23 -13.48
C CYS A 158 -0.82 29.55 -14.04
N GLU A 159 -1.01 29.28 -15.33
CA GLU A 159 -2.33 29.32 -15.99
C GLU A 159 -3.08 28.03 -15.66
N LYS A 160 -4.29 28.16 -15.11
CA LYS A 160 -5.20 27.05 -14.78
C LYS A 160 -6.08 26.70 -15.97
#